data_AF-A0A1Y6BWD9-F1
#
_entry.id   AF-A0A1Y6BWD9-F1
#
_cell.length_a   1.000
_cell.length_b   1.000
_cell.length_c   1.000
_cell.angle_alpha   90.00
_cell.angle_beta   90.00
_cell.angle_gamma   90.00
#
_symmetry.space_group_name_H-M   'P 1'
#
loop_
_entity.id
_entity.type
_entity.pdbx_description
1 polymer ?
#
loop_
_entity_poly.entity_id
_entity_poly.type
_entity_poly.pdbx_seq_one_letter_code
_entity_poly.pdbx_strand_id
1 'polypeptide(L)' 'MVSDAKTIRPGAKLKDQIGRVHQISDVFVPKNMKSKQSQVPSCLRYSGRKVIVFASGAVMGFADVQKRYSLAC' A
#
# COMPACT_ATOMS: atom_id res chain seq x y z
N MET A 1 -4.18 12.92 -5.92
CA MET A 1 -4.34 12.12 -4.69
C MET A 1 -5.36 11.02 -4.92
N VAL A 2 -5.12 9.82 -4.39
CA VAL A 2 -6.05 8.69 -4.57
C VAL A 2 -7.22 8.81 -3.60
N SER A 3 -8.34 9.35 -4.06
CA SER A 3 -9.54 9.55 -3.23
C SER A 3 -10.38 8.28 -3.07
N ASP A 4 -10.29 7.33 -4.00
CA ASP A 4 -11.15 6.15 -4.02
C ASP A 4 -10.40 4.88 -3.58
N ALA A 5 -10.94 4.21 -2.56
CA ALA A 5 -10.35 3.02 -1.99
C ALA A 5 -10.44 1.78 -2.90
N LYS A 6 -11.32 1.78 -3.91
CA LYS A 6 -11.47 0.67 -4.86
C LYS A 6 -10.36 0.65 -5.91
N THR A 7 -9.71 1.78 -6.15
CA THR A 7 -8.61 1.90 -7.13
C THR A 7 -7.29 1.40 -6.57
N ILE A 8 -7.18 1.29 -5.26
CA ILE A 8 -6.02 0.74 -4.57
C ILE A 8 -6.20 -0.77 -4.42
N ARG A 9 -5.69 -1.50 -5.40
CA ARG A 9 -5.77 -2.97 -5.48
C ARG A 9 -4.46 -3.55 -6.02
N PRO A 10 -4.16 -4.84 -5.76
CA PRO A 10 -3.07 -5.55 -6.44
C PRO A 10 -3.10 -5.32 -7.95
N GLY A 11 -1.94 -5.04 -8.54
CA GLY A 11 -1.79 -4.72 -9.96
C GLY A 11 -2.04 -3.25 -10.34
N ALA A 12 -2.61 -2.44 -9.45
CA ALA A 12 -2.75 -1.01 -9.72
C ALA A 12 -1.39 -0.31 -9.76
N LYS A 13 -1.26 0.69 -10.64
CA LYS A 13 -0.07 1.53 -10.75
C LYS A 13 -0.33 2.88 -10.09
N LEU A 14 0.56 3.26 -9.19
CA LEU A 14 0.52 4.51 -8.47
C LEU A 14 1.73 5.37 -8.87
N LYS A 15 1.50 6.67 -9.05
CA LYS A 15 2.53 7.66 -9.33
C LYS A 15 2.85 8.44 -8.06
N ASP A 16 4.13 8.47 -7.69
CA ASP A 16 4.61 9.31 -6.58
C ASP A 16 4.73 10.79 -7.01
N GLN A 17 4.94 11.70 -6.06
CA GLN A 17 5.06 13.15 -6.31
C GLN A 17 6.22 13.51 -7.26
N ILE A 18 7.29 12.72 -7.26
CA ILE A 18 8.46 12.89 -8.14
C ILE A 18 8.22 12.24 -9.52
N GLY A 19 7.04 11.66 -9.75
CA GLY A 19 6.62 11.11 -11.03
C GLY A 19 7.02 9.65 -11.28
N ARG A 20 7.61 8.97 -10.29
CA ARG A 20 7.93 7.54 -10.36
C ARG A 20 6.66 6.69 -10.28
N VAL A 21 6.59 5.64 -11.10
CA VAL A 21 5.47 4.71 -11.12
C VAL A 21 5.82 3.47 -10.30
N HIS A 22 4.94 3.14 -9.36
CA HIS A 22 5.05 2.01 -8.46
C HIS A 22 3.83 1.12 -8.63
N GLN A 23 4.04 -0.18 -8.84
CA GLN A 23 2.97 -1.14 -8.91
C GLN A 23 2.67 -1.71 -7.53
N ILE A 24 1.39 -1.86 -7.22
CA ILE A 24 0.94 -2.55 -6.00
C ILE A 24 1.05 -4.06 -6.22
N SER A 25 1.76 -4.72 -5.33
CA SER A 25 1.83 -6.18 -5.25
C SER A 25 0.67 -6.73 -4.44
N ASP A 26 0.41 -6.15 -3.26
CA ASP A 26 -0.60 -6.68 -2.34
C ASP A 26 -1.22 -5.57 -1.47
N VAL A 27 -2.46 -5.81 -1.00
CA VAL A 27 -3.19 -4.92 -0.10
C VAL A 27 -3.96 -5.77 0.92
N PHE A 28 -3.60 -5.64 2.19
CA PHE A 28 -4.25 -6.42 3.26
C PHE A 28 -4.23 -5.70 4.61
N VAL A 29 -4.94 -6.24 5.60
CA VAL A 29 -4.91 -5.76 6.99
C VAL A 29 -3.99 -6.68 7.80
N PRO A 30 -2.81 -6.21 8.27
CA PRO A 30 -1.83 -7.06 8.94
C PRO A 30 -2.37 -7.78 10.17
N LYS A 31 -3.23 -7.10 10.96
CA LYS A 31 -3.89 -7.70 12.12
C LYS A 31 -4.66 -8.98 11.80
N ASN A 32 -5.21 -9.09 10.58
CA ASN A 32 -6.04 -10.22 10.15
C ASN A 32 -5.24 -11.30 9.41
N MET A 33 -3.98 -11.03 9.01
CA MET A 33 -3.15 -11.97 8.26
C MET A 33 -1.82 -12.23 8.98
N LYS A 34 -1.86 -13.11 10.00
CA LYS A 34 -0.68 -13.48 10.80
C LYS A 34 0.49 -13.99 9.94
N SER A 35 0.22 -14.76 8.88
CA SER A 35 1.24 -15.29 7.96
C SER A 35 2.03 -14.20 7.24
N LYS A 36 1.43 -13.03 7.00
CA LYS A 36 2.07 -11.90 6.31
C LYS A 36 2.66 -10.88 7.27
N GLN A 37 2.46 -11.02 8.58
CA GLN A 37 2.99 -10.05 9.57
C GLN A 37 4.51 -10.01 9.60
N SER A 38 5.19 -11.13 9.33
CA SER A 38 6.66 -11.18 9.26
C SER A 38 7.22 -10.26 8.17
N GLN A 39 6.49 -10.10 7.07
CA GLN A 39 6.85 -9.27 5.92
C GLN A 39 6.50 -7.78 6.11
N VAL A 40 5.76 -7.45 7.15
CA VAL A 40 5.33 -6.07 7.45
C VAL A 40 6.27 -5.47 8.51
N PRO A 41 6.69 -4.20 8.36
CA PRO A 41 7.45 -3.49 9.39
C PRO A 41 6.74 -3.51 10.74
N SER A 42 7.49 -3.64 11.84
CA SER A 42 6.94 -3.80 13.20
C SER A 42 5.87 -2.75 13.55
N CYS A 43 6.08 -1.50 13.16
CA CYS A 43 5.16 -0.37 13.37
C CYS A 43 3.78 -0.57 12.72
N LEU A 44 3.67 -1.42 11.71
CA LEU A 44 2.43 -1.68 10.96
C LEU A 44 1.85 -3.07 11.23
N ARG A 45 2.59 -3.99 11.88
CA ARG A 45 2.16 -5.40 12.10
C ARG A 45 0.84 -5.53 12.85
N TYR A 46 0.61 -4.67 13.83
CA TYR A 46 -0.60 -4.68 14.65
C TYR A 46 -1.64 -3.66 14.19
N SER A 47 -1.41 -3.02 13.04
CA SER A 47 -2.35 -2.07 12.47
C SER A 47 -3.64 -2.79 12.07
N GLY A 48 -4.77 -2.30 12.58
CA GLY A 48 -6.10 -2.67 12.11
C GLY A 48 -6.48 -1.99 10.79
N ARG A 49 -5.57 -1.23 10.18
CA ARG A 49 -5.78 -0.55 8.90
C ARG A 49 -5.10 -1.31 7.77
N LYS A 50 -5.58 -1.07 6.54
CA LYS A 50 -4.95 -1.61 5.33
C LYS A 50 -3.51 -1.10 5.20
N VAL A 51 -2.63 -2.00 4.80
CA VAL A 51 -1.28 -1.68 4.33
C VAL A 51 -1.20 -2.05 2.86
N ILE A 52 -0.29 -1.39 2.17
CA ILE A 52 0.01 -1.62 0.76
C ILE A 52 1.43 -2.11 0.66
N VAL A 53 1.60 -3.20 -0.07
CA VAL A 53 2.91 -3.73 -0.45
C VAL A 53 3.12 -3.40 -1.92
N PHE A 54 4.18 -2.67 -2.21
CA PHE A 54 4.60 -2.38 -3.58
C PHE A 54 5.42 -3.54 -4.15
N ALA A 55 5.47 -3.67 -5.46
CA ALA A 55 6.29 -4.65 -6.16
C ALA A 55 7.79 -4.49 -5.85
N SER A 56 8.23 -3.30 -5.44
CA SER A 56 9.59 -3.04 -4.96
C SER A 56 9.89 -3.61 -3.56
N GLY A 57 8.91 -4.22 -2.89
CA GLY A 57 9.01 -4.70 -1.51
C GLY A 57 8.77 -3.61 -0.45
N ALA A 58 8.57 -2.36 -0.86
CA ALA A 58 8.21 -1.30 0.07
C ALA A 58 6.80 -1.55 0.65
N VAL A 59 6.65 -1.34 1.96
CA VAL A 59 5.37 -1.47 2.66
C VAL A 59 4.98 -0.12 3.24
N MET A 60 3.74 0.30 3.00
CA MET A 60 3.27 1.60 3.44
C MET A 60 1.82 1.54 3.93
N GLY A 61 1.47 2.41 4.87
CA GLY A 61 0.11 2.53 5.35
C GLY A 61 -0.81 3.07 4.25
N PHE A 62 -2.04 2.56 4.18
CA PHE A 62 -3.02 3.02 3.18
C PHE A 62 -3.25 4.54 3.22
N ALA A 63 -3.30 5.13 4.42
CA ALA A 63 -3.48 6.57 4.60
C ALA A 63 -2.30 7.40 4.04
N ASP A 64 -1.07 6.89 4.16
CA ASP A 64 0.11 7.56 3.61
C ASP A 64 0.11 7.48 2.09
N VAL A 65 -0.34 6.36 1.54
CA VAL A 65 -0.45 6.17 0.09
C VAL A 65 -1.45 7.15 -0.50
N GLN A 66 -2.63 7.29 0.11
CA GLN A 66 -3.64 8.24 -0.35
C GLN A 66 -3.13 9.69 -0.40
N LYS A 67 -2.26 10.07 0.55
CA LYS A 67 -1.69 11.41 0.62
C LYS A 67 -0.55 11.65 -0.37
N ARG A 68 0.35 10.68 -0.51
CA ARG A 68 1.60 10.85 -1.28
C ARG A 68 1.45 10.46 -2.76
N TYR A 69 0.60 9.50 -3.05
CA TYR A 69 0.49 8.93 -4.38
C TYR A 69 -0.77 9.42 -5.12
N SER A 70 -0.71 9.37 -6.44
CA SER A 70 -1.83 9.54 -7.34
C SER A 70 -1.96 8.31 -8.25
N LEU A 71 -3.11 8.11 -8.88
CA LEU A 71 -3.27 7.02 -9.82
C LEU A 71 -2.45 7.31 -11.09
N ALA A 72 -1.68 6.32 -11.54
CA ALA A 72 -1.14 6.32 -12.88
C ALA A 72 -2.19 5.66 -13.77
N CYS A 73 -2.89 6.45 -14.60
CA CYS A 73 -3.76 5.94 -15.66
C CYS A 73 -2.99 5.05 -16.64
#